data_AF-A0A659S2R8-F1
#
_entry.id   AF-A0A659S2R8-F1
#
_cell.length_a   1.000
_cell.length_b   1.000
_cell.length_c   1.000
_cell.angle_alpha   90.00
_cell.angle_beta   90.00
_cell.angle_gamma   90.00
#
_symmetry.space_group_name_H-M   'P 1'
#
loop_
_entity.id
_entity.type
_entity.pdbx_description
1 polymer ?
#
loop_
_entity_poly.entity_id
_entity_poly.type
_entity_poly.pdbx_seq_one_letter_code
_entity_poly.pdbx_strand_id
1 'polypeptide(L)'
;TPSPPSPRETHIGEDDHSPLCDCILDTTLELPLDSATTESLRAATHDVLAGLTAREAKVLRMRVGIGLNSAHTLEEVGKQFDVTRERIRQIEAKALRKLRHPSRSEVLRSFLDD
;
A
#
# COMPACT_ATOMS: atom_id res chain seq x y z
N THR A 1 33.05 6.97 -63.37
CA THR A 1 32.29 6.30 -62.28
C THR A 1 33.26 5.47 -61.47
N PRO A 2 33.15 5.39 -60.12
CA PRO A 2 32.12 5.93 -59.22
C PRO A 2 32.67 6.89 -58.14
N SER A 3 31.79 7.30 -57.20
CA SER A 3 32.04 7.93 -55.88
C SER A 3 31.46 6.97 -54.80
N PRO A 4 31.34 7.28 -53.48
CA PRO A 4 31.82 8.38 -52.62
C PRO A 4 32.85 7.80 -51.58
N PRO A 5 33.05 8.25 -50.31
CA PRO A 5 32.55 9.41 -49.53
C PRO A 5 33.70 10.26 -48.91
N SER A 6 33.47 10.89 -47.75
CA SER A 6 34.40 11.76 -47.01
C SER A 6 34.07 11.76 -45.50
N PRO A 7 35.07 11.75 -44.58
CA PRO A 7 34.86 11.98 -43.15
C PRO A 7 35.12 13.45 -42.76
N ARG A 8 34.22 14.05 -41.97
CA ARG A 8 34.43 15.35 -41.32
C ARG A 8 35.19 15.17 -40.01
N GLU A 9 36.43 15.64 -39.96
CA GLU A 9 37.07 15.96 -38.68
C GLU A 9 36.51 17.28 -38.16
N THR A 10 35.55 17.21 -37.23
CA THR A 10 35.25 18.34 -36.34
C THR A 10 35.78 18.02 -34.96
N HIS A 11 36.79 18.79 -34.59
CA HIS A 11 37.55 18.76 -33.34
C HIS A 11 36.63 18.72 -32.09
N ILE A 12 36.97 17.85 -31.15
CA ILE A 12 36.32 17.72 -29.84
C ILE A 12 36.79 18.87 -28.93
N GLY A 13 35.83 19.55 -28.30
CA GLY A 13 36.02 20.56 -27.27
C GLY A 13 34.74 21.37 -27.07
N GLU A 14 34.30 21.77 -25.88
CA GLU A 14 34.80 21.53 -24.51
C GLU A 14 33.57 21.45 -23.57
N ASP A 15 33.78 20.92 -22.36
CA ASP A 15 32.98 21.10 -21.14
C ASP A 15 31.46 21.41 -21.20
N ASP A 16 30.65 20.40 -20.92
CA ASP A 16 29.64 20.54 -19.87
C ASP A 16 29.77 19.36 -18.91
N HIS A 17 30.51 19.59 -17.81
CA HIS A 17 30.70 18.63 -16.72
C HIS A 17 29.45 18.53 -15.83
N SER A 18 28.35 18.14 -16.45
CA SER A 18 27.23 17.52 -15.74
C SER A 18 27.24 16.03 -16.10
N PRO A 19 27.84 15.14 -15.28
CA PRO A 19 27.27 13.80 -15.21
C PRO A 19 25.80 14.06 -14.89
N LEU A 20 24.89 13.63 -15.77
CA LEU A 20 23.48 13.56 -15.44
C LEU A 20 23.45 12.80 -14.12
N CYS A 21 23.19 13.52 -13.02
CA CYS A 21 23.18 12.89 -11.71
C CYS A 21 22.24 11.73 -11.87
N ASP A 22 22.76 10.53 -11.58
CA ASP A 22 22.02 9.29 -11.65
C ASP A 22 21.06 9.30 -10.47
N CYS A 23 20.09 10.21 -10.57
CA CYS A 23 18.87 10.30 -9.82
C CYS A 23 18.01 9.12 -10.28
N ILE A 24 18.54 7.93 -10.00
CA ILE A 24 17.77 6.85 -9.42
C ILE A 24 17.10 7.48 -8.19
N LEU A 25 15.98 8.18 -8.44
CA LEU A 25 14.93 8.27 -7.45
C LEU A 25 14.65 6.81 -7.16
N ASP A 26 15.09 6.40 -5.98
CA ASP A 26 14.82 5.06 -5.50
C ASP A 26 13.31 5.02 -5.27
N THR A 27 12.57 4.55 -6.29
CA THR A 27 11.11 4.46 -6.30
C THR A 27 10.59 3.49 -5.22
N THR A 28 11.48 2.86 -4.44
CA THR A 28 11.14 2.09 -3.23
C THR A 28 11.13 2.93 -1.95
N LEU A 29 11.69 4.15 -1.98
CA LEU A 29 11.54 5.13 -0.89
C LEU A 29 10.17 5.81 -1.02
N GLU A 30 9.19 5.34 -0.23
CA GLU A 30 7.94 6.08 -0.01
C GLU A 30 8.27 7.54 0.33
N LEU A 31 7.65 8.49 -0.37
CA LEU A 31 7.91 9.90 -0.12
C LEU A 31 7.49 10.21 1.34
N PRO A 32 8.11 11.17 2.04
CA PRO A 32 7.71 11.54 3.40
C PRO A 32 6.21 11.92 3.50
N LEU A 33 5.63 12.40 2.40
CA LEU A 33 4.20 12.65 2.27
C LEU A 33 3.38 11.36 2.20
N ASP A 34 3.80 10.36 1.42
CA ASP A 34 3.16 9.04 1.34
C ASP A 34 3.30 8.25 2.65
N SER A 35 4.43 8.39 3.35
CA SER A 35 4.63 7.85 4.69
C SER A 35 3.65 8.48 5.70
N ALA A 36 3.42 9.79 5.61
CA ALA A 36 2.44 10.49 6.46
C ALA A 36 0.98 10.12 6.13
N THR A 37 0.63 9.92 4.85
CA THR A 37 -0.73 9.48 4.46
C THR A 37 -0.97 8.02 4.82
N THR A 38 0.00 7.12 4.65
CA THR A 38 -0.09 5.71 5.06
C THR A 38 -0.18 5.56 6.59
N GLU A 39 0.57 6.34 7.37
CA GLU A 39 0.43 6.36 8.83
C GLU A 39 -0.94 6.93 9.26
N SER A 40 -1.42 7.99 8.61
CA SER A 40 -2.76 8.56 8.84
C SER A 40 -3.88 7.56 8.51
N LEU A 41 -3.77 6.86 7.38
CA LEU A 41 -4.68 5.77 6.97
C LEU A 41 -4.64 4.63 7.99
N ARG A 42 -3.47 4.25 8.48
CA ARG A 42 -3.31 3.20 9.51
C ARG A 42 -3.97 3.61 10.82
N ALA A 43 -3.86 4.88 11.22
CA ALA A 43 -4.52 5.43 12.41
C ALA A 43 -6.06 5.47 12.24
N ALA A 44 -6.56 5.98 11.10
CA ALA A 44 -7.98 5.96 10.77
C ALA A 44 -8.56 4.53 10.76
N THR A 45 -7.85 3.59 10.14
CA THR A 45 -8.23 2.17 10.13
C THR A 45 -8.20 1.59 11.55
N HIS A 46 -7.24 1.98 12.39
CA HIS A 46 -7.18 1.55 13.78
C HIS A 46 -8.40 2.02 14.58
N ASP A 47 -8.78 3.29 14.46
CA ASP A 47 -9.93 3.88 15.17
C ASP A 47 -11.26 3.26 14.72
N VAL A 48 -11.45 3.12 13.41
CA VAL A 48 -12.64 2.47 12.86
C VAL A 48 -12.73 0.98 13.27
N LEU A 49 -11.57 0.29 13.41
CA LEU A 49 -11.50 -1.06 13.99
C LEU A 49 -11.76 -1.08 15.51
N ALA A 50 -11.45 -0.01 16.26
CA ALA A 50 -11.78 0.11 17.69
C ALA A 50 -13.29 0.21 17.92
N GLY A 51 -14.06 0.71 16.95
CA GLY A 51 -15.53 0.65 16.91
C GLY A 51 -16.13 -0.74 16.64
N LEU A 52 -15.31 -1.79 16.52
CA LEU A 52 -15.72 -3.20 16.42
C LEU A 52 -15.47 -3.96 17.74
N THR A 53 -16.05 -5.14 17.89
CA THR A 53 -15.67 -6.01 19.02
C THR A 53 -14.23 -6.52 18.87
N ALA A 54 -13.53 -6.78 19.98
CA ALA A 54 -12.14 -7.26 19.95
C ALA A 54 -11.95 -8.51 19.06
N ARG A 55 -12.95 -9.41 18.96
CA ARG A 55 -12.94 -10.55 18.05
C ARG A 55 -13.04 -10.13 16.58
N GLU A 56 -14.01 -9.27 16.23
CA GLU A 56 -14.17 -8.74 14.86
C GLU A 56 -12.91 -7.97 14.43
N ALA A 57 -12.38 -7.08 15.28
CA ALA A 57 -11.19 -6.29 15.02
C ALA A 57 -9.95 -7.18 14.81
N LYS A 58 -9.72 -8.17 15.67
CA LYS A 58 -8.55 -9.06 15.56
C LYS A 58 -8.64 -10.01 14.35
N VAL A 59 -9.84 -10.53 14.03
CA VAL A 59 -10.07 -11.27 12.78
C VAL A 59 -9.73 -10.41 11.55
N LEU A 60 -10.17 -9.15 11.52
CA LEU A 60 -9.87 -8.27 10.38
C LEU A 60 -8.38 -7.88 10.30
N ARG A 61 -7.74 -7.55 11.44
CA ARG A 61 -6.30 -7.25 11.48
C ARG A 61 -5.47 -8.43 10.97
N MET A 62 -5.82 -9.66 11.35
CA MET A 62 -5.19 -10.87 10.83
C MET A 62 -5.43 -11.06 9.33
N ARG A 63 -6.67 -10.88 8.86
CA ARG A 63 -7.05 -11.06 7.45
C ARG A 63 -6.40 -10.06 6.50
N VAL A 64 -6.20 -8.81 6.95
CA VAL A 64 -5.62 -7.72 6.14
C VAL A 64 -4.12 -7.54 6.39
N GLY A 65 -3.59 -8.06 7.52
CA GLY A 65 -2.19 -7.87 7.92
C GLY A 65 -1.91 -6.58 8.71
N ILE A 66 -2.94 -5.87 9.17
CA ILE A 66 -2.80 -4.56 9.84
C ILE A 66 -2.07 -4.72 11.18
N GLY A 67 -0.80 -4.29 11.22
CA GLY A 67 0.07 -4.42 12.39
C GLY A 67 0.63 -5.84 12.60
N LEU A 68 0.61 -6.67 11.56
CA LEU A 68 1.22 -8.00 11.54
C LEU A 68 2.21 -8.09 10.38
N ASN A 69 3.15 -9.02 10.50
CA ASN A 69 4.15 -9.32 9.48
C ASN A 69 3.57 -10.01 8.23
N SER A 70 2.37 -10.60 8.30
CA SER A 70 1.70 -11.20 7.14
C SER A 70 0.17 -11.28 7.34
N ALA A 71 -0.57 -11.16 6.23
CA ALA A 71 -1.99 -11.47 6.19
C ALA A 71 -2.21 -12.99 6.34
N HIS A 72 -3.18 -13.38 7.16
CA HIS A 72 -3.52 -14.78 7.45
C HIS A 72 -4.76 -15.23 6.68
N THR A 73 -4.78 -16.51 6.30
CA THR A 73 -5.90 -17.18 5.64
C THR A 73 -7.09 -17.42 6.60
N LEU A 74 -8.28 -17.67 6.04
CA LEU A 74 -9.47 -17.99 6.83
C LEU A 74 -9.30 -19.27 7.66
N GLU A 75 -8.54 -20.27 7.18
CA GLU A 75 -8.17 -21.46 7.95
C GLU A 75 -7.29 -21.12 9.16
N GLU A 76 -6.24 -20.33 8.98
CA GLU A 76 -5.30 -19.97 10.07
C GLU A 76 -5.97 -19.12 11.15
N VAL A 77 -6.78 -18.14 10.74
CA VAL A 77 -7.61 -17.36 11.68
C VAL A 77 -8.60 -18.29 12.39
N GLY A 78 -9.26 -19.20 11.67
CA GLY A 78 -10.18 -20.18 12.28
C GLY A 78 -9.51 -21.02 13.35
N LYS A 79 -8.31 -21.53 13.06
CA LYS A 79 -7.49 -22.32 13.99
C LYS A 79 -7.04 -21.53 15.22
N GLN A 80 -6.69 -20.24 15.10
CA GLN A 80 -6.34 -19.40 16.25
C GLN A 80 -7.53 -19.03 17.14
N PHE A 81 -8.74 -18.92 16.57
CA PHE A 81 -9.95 -18.57 17.31
C PHE A 81 -10.76 -19.78 17.78
N ASP A 82 -10.30 -21.00 17.47
CA ASP A 82 -10.99 -22.28 17.66
C ASP A 82 -12.44 -22.29 17.12
N VAL A 83 -12.58 -21.80 15.88
CA VAL A 83 -13.87 -21.73 15.17
C VAL A 83 -13.74 -22.16 13.72
N THR A 84 -14.86 -22.58 13.13
CA THR A 84 -14.90 -22.98 11.72
C THR A 84 -14.58 -21.83 10.77
N ARG A 85 -14.03 -22.18 9.59
CA ARG A 85 -13.77 -21.23 8.49
C ARG A 85 -14.98 -20.35 8.14
N GLU A 86 -16.17 -20.96 8.09
CA GLU A 86 -17.42 -20.24 7.81
C GLU A 86 -17.77 -19.25 8.94
N ARG A 87 -17.43 -19.55 10.20
CA ARG A 87 -17.63 -18.60 11.30
C ARG A 87 -16.71 -17.38 11.19
N ILE A 88 -15.46 -17.54 10.73
CA ILE A 88 -14.59 -16.40 10.42
C ILE A 88 -15.17 -15.55 9.30
N ARG A 89 -15.64 -16.17 8.21
CA ARG A 89 -16.29 -15.47 7.09
C ARG A 89 -17.53 -14.69 7.54
N GLN A 90 -18.36 -15.25 8.44
CA GLN A 90 -19.50 -14.53 9.03
C GLN A 90 -19.06 -13.31 9.85
N ILE A 91 -17.97 -13.43 10.63
CA ILE A 91 -17.41 -12.32 11.42
C ILE A 91 -16.85 -11.23 10.50
N GLU A 92 -16.11 -11.61 9.46
CA GLU A 92 -15.59 -10.72 8.42
C GLU A 92 -16.72 -9.97 7.71
N ALA A 93 -17.74 -10.67 7.21
CA ALA A 93 -18.89 -10.05 6.56
C ALA A 93 -19.67 -9.11 7.50
N LYS A 94 -19.80 -9.46 8.79
CA LYS A 94 -20.44 -8.61 9.81
C LYS A 94 -19.60 -7.36 10.12
N ALA A 95 -18.28 -7.50 10.20
CA ALA A 95 -17.36 -6.38 10.37
C ALA A 95 -17.41 -5.46 9.15
N LEU A 96 -17.25 -5.98 7.93
CA LEU A 96 -17.37 -5.23 6.68
C LEU A 96 -18.72 -4.49 6.58
N ARG A 97 -19.83 -5.09 7.00
CA ARG A 97 -21.14 -4.43 7.06
C ARG A 97 -21.17 -3.25 8.04
N LYS A 98 -20.46 -3.34 9.17
CA LYS A 98 -20.29 -2.23 10.14
C LYS A 98 -19.34 -1.14 9.61
N LEU A 99 -18.31 -1.52 8.85
CA LEU A 99 -17.35 -0.60 8.22
C LEU A 99 -18.00 0.21 7.09
N ARG A 100 -18.86 -0.42 6.28
CA ARG A 100 -19.62 0.22 5.19
C ARG A 100 -20.74 1.17 5.66
N HIS A 101 -20.91 1.38 6.97
CA HIS A 101 -21.88 2.33 7.49
C HIS A 101 -21.37 3.76 7.28
N PRO A 102 -22.17 4.72 6.75
CA PRO A 102 -21.69 6.05 6.34
C PRO A 102 -20.83 6.73 7.41
N SER A 103 -21.32 6.80 8.65
CA SER A 103 -20.63 7.41 9.82
C SER A 103 -19.26 6.82 10.20
N ARG A 104 -18.81 5.75 9.53
CA ARG A 104 -17.50 5.11 9.73
C ARG A 104 -16.72 4.97 8.41
N SER A 105 -17.43 4.73 7.31
CA SER A 105 -16.82 4.70 5.98
C SER A 105 -16.42 6.09 5.49
N GLU A 106 -17.01 7.18 5.99
CA GLU A 106 -16.67 8.55 5.61
C GLU A 106 -15.19 8.86 5.85
N VAL A 107 -14.67 8.51 7.04
CA VAL A 107 -13.25 8.66 7.40
C VAL A 107 -12.34 7.79 6.53
N LEU A 108 -12.77 6.59 6.12
CA LEU A 108 -11.96 5.74 5.23
C LEU A 108 -12.08 6.13 3.75
N ARG A 109 -13.18 6.78 3.36
CA ARG A 109 -13.42 7.27 2.00
C ARG A 109 -12.59 8.50 1.67
N SER A 110 -12.26 9.35 2.64
CA SER A 110 -11.33 10.47 2.41
C SER A 110 -9.88 10.05 2.14
N PHE A 111 -9.55 8.75 2.24
CA PHE A 111 -8.27 8.18 1.78
C PHE A 111 -8.41 7.40 0.46
N LEU A 112 -9.60 7.35 -0.12
CA LEU A 112 -9.87 6.82 -1.45
C LEU A 112 -10.13 8.01 -2.38
N ASP A 113 -9.08 8.78 -2.68
CA ASP A 113 -9.12 9.75 -3.79
C ASP A 113 -9.43 9.01 -5.11
N ASP A 114 -10.25 9.64 -5.97
CA ASP A 114 -10.68 9.16 -7.30
C ASP A 114 -9.67 9.54 -8.40
#